data_AF-A0A7W4UYP5-F1
#
_entry.id   AF-A0A7W4UYP5-F1
#
_cell.length_a   1.000
_cell.length_b   1.000
_cell.length_c   1.000
_cell.angle_alpha   90.00
_cell.angle_beta   90.00
_cell.angle_gamma   90.00
#
_symmetry.space_group_name_H-M   'P 1'
#
loop_
_entity.id
_entity.type
_entity.pdbx_description
1 polymer ?
#
loop_
_entity_poly.entity_id
_entity_poly.type
_entity_poly.pdbx_seq_one_letter_code
_entity_poly.pdbx_strand_id
1 'polypeptide(L)' 'MVSKGRHSKSAVAKALDALPSGRFDIDPVRNGHRWASVVCRECTASFSVWSTPKNADNHAKQIERFAAKHEHMEGEA' A
#
# COMPACT_ATOMS: atom_id res chain seq x y z
N MET A 1 -2.63 -9.66 -18.92
CA MET A 1 -2.57 -9.99 -17.48
C MET A 1 -1.29 -9.37 -16.95
N VAL A 2 -1.33 -8.14 -16.41
CA VAL A 2 -0.12 -7.60 -15.76
C VAL A 2 0.07 -8.45 -14.52
N SER A 3 1.10 -9.29 -14.50
CA SER A 3 1.50 -9.97 -13.28
C SER A 3 1.85 -8.85 -12.30
N LYS A 4 0.90 -8.49 -11.43
CA LYS A 4 1.00 -7.50 -10.36
C LYS A 4 2.28 -7.82 -9.59
N GLY A 5 3.37 -7.15 -9.96
CA GLY A 5 4.72 -7.55 -9.61
C GLY A 5 4.82 -7.66 -8.10
N ARG A 6 5.34 -8.78 -7.59
CA ARG A 6 5.74 -8.83 -6.19
C ARG A 6 6.81 -7.77 -6.01
N HIS A 7 6.62 -6.87 -5.06
CA HIS A 7 7.66 -5.92 -4.67
C HIS A 7 8.94 -6.71 -4.36
N SER A 8 10.11 -6.22 -4.77
CA SER A 8 11.40 -6.91 -4.60
C SER A 8 11.77 -7.20 -3.13
N LYS A 9 11.00 -6.67 -2.18
CA LYS A 9 11.13 -6.87 -0.74
C LYS A 9 9.92 -7.62 -0.21
N SER A 10 10.16 -8.83 0.30
CA SER A 10 9.12 -9.76 0.77
C SER A 10 8.24 -9.16 1.88
N ALA A 11 8.81 -8.35 2.77
CA ALA A 11 8.04 -7.67 3.83
C ALA A 11 6.96 -6.73 3.26
N VAL A 12 7.33 -5.90 2.27
CA VAL A 12 6.40 -4.99 1.59
C VAL A 12 5.37 -5.77 0.79
N ALA A 13 5.79 -6.83 0.08
CA ALA A 13 4.87 -7.69 -0.65
C ALA A 13 3.82 -8.33 0.27
N LYS A 14 4.23 -8.83 1.44
CA LYS A 14 3.33 -9.42 2.44
C LYS A 14 2.34 -8.39 3.00
N ALA A 15 2.80 -7.17 3.29
CA ALA A 15 1.93 -6.10 3.75
C ALA A 15 0.90 -5.69 2.69
N LEU A 16 1.29 -5.64 1.41
CA LEU A 16 0.37 -5.35 0.30
C LEU A 16 -0.64 -6.49 0.07
N ASP A 17 -0.22 -7.74 0.23
CA ASP A 17 -1.08 -8.92 0.13
C ASP A 17 -2.11 -8.98 1.29
N ALA A 18 -1.72 -8.50 2.47
CA ALA A 18 -2.60 -8.38 3.62
C ALA A 18 -3.65 -7.26 3.49
N LEU A 19 -3.57 -6.39 2.48
CA LEU A 19 -4.57 -5.35 2.27
C LEU A 19 -5.89 -5.98 1.78
N PRO A 20 -7.04 -5.57 2.34
CA PRO A 20 -8.34 -6.07 1.89
C PRO A 20 -8.59 -5.68 0.43
N SER A 21 -8.73 -6.71 -0.41
CA SER A 21 -9.02 -6.62 -1.83
C SER A 21 -10.37 -5.91 -2.03
N GLY A 22 -10.36 -4.65 -2.43
CA GLY A 22 -11.57 -3.85 -2.69
C GLY A 22 -11.63 -2.52 -1.96
N ARG A 23 -10.93 -2.36 -0.82
CA ARG A 23 -10.83 -1.07 -0.11
C ARG A 23 -9.64 -0.25 -0.58
N PHE A 24 -8.54 -0.93 -0.88
CA PHE A 24 -7.32 -0.29 -1.33
C PHE A 24 -7.09 -0.58 -2.81
N ASP A 25 -6.84 0.47 -3.57
CA ASP A 25 -6.37 0.38 -4.93
C ASP A 25 -4.85 0.53 -4.96
N ILE A 26 -4.18 -0.26 -5.77
CA ILE A 26 -2.73 -0.19 -5.92
C ILE A 26 -2.47 0.33 -7.32
N ASP A 27 -2.15 1.62 -7.40
CA ASP A 27 -1.81 2.31 -8.64
C ASP A 27 -0.29 2.17 -8.89
N PRO A 28 0.15 1.38 -9.88
CA PRO A 28 1.57 1.22 -10.18
C PRO A 28 2.11 2.51 -10.83
N VAL A 29 2.98 3.20 -10.12
CA VAL A 29 3.61 4.43 -10.61
C VAL A 29 4.86 4.06 -11.37
N ARG A 30 4.90 4.35 -12.68
CA ARG A 30 6.07 4.07 -13.53
C ARG A 30 7.15 5.17 -13.49
N ASN A 31 6.99 6.19 -12.64
CA ASN A 31 7.88 7.34 -12.61
C ASN A 31 8.85 7.28 -11.40
N GLY A 32 10.12 6.98 -11.67
CA GLY A 32 11.24 7.10 -10.72
C GLY A 32 11.35 6.00 -9.67
N HIS A 33 11.70 6.39 -8.43
CA HIS A 33 11.95 5.49 -7.28
C HIS A 33 10.67 4.94 -6.62
N ARG A 34 9.49 5.42 -7.05
CA ARG A 34 8.20 4.97 -6.53
C ARG A 34 7.79 3.71 -7.28
N TRP A 35 7.40 2.68 -6.54
CA TRP A 35 6.94 1.41 -7.09
C TRP A 35 5.43 1.44 -7.36
N ALA A 36 4.65 1.89 -6.39
CA ALA A 36 3.21 2.08 -6.51
C ALA A 36 2.69 3.12 -5.52
N SER A 37 1.44 3.52 -5.67
CA SER A 37 0.68 4.25 -4.66
C SER A 37 -0.50 3.40 -4.21
N VAL A 38 -0.65 3.20 -2.91
CA VAL A 38 -1.83 2.56 -2.32
C VAL A 38 -2.84 3.65 -2.03
N VAL A 39 -4.01 3.60 -2.66
CA VAL A 39 -5.08 4.59 -2.50
C VAL A 39 -6.24 3.95 -1.76
N CYS A 40 -6.66 4.54 -0.65
CA CYS A 40 -7.90 4.17 0.03
C CYS A 40 -9.08 4.70 -0.79
N ARG A 41 -10.02 3.81 -1.18
CA ARG A 41 -11.20 4.20 -1.94
C ARG A 41 -12.23 4.98 -1.13
N GLU A 42 -12.25 4.79 0.19
CA GLU A 42 -13.25 5.37 1.08
C GLU A 42 -12.97 6.86 1.34
N CYS A 43 -11.75 7.19 1.77
CA CYS A 43 -11.37 8.56 2.09
C CYS A 43 -10.44 9.21 1.07
N THR A 44 -10.17 8.54 -0.07
CA THR A 44 -9.26 9.01 -1.13
C THR A 44 -7.81 9.26 -0.70
N ALA A 45 -7.40 8.80 0.49
CA ALA A 45 -6.03 8.98 0.97
C ALA A 45 -5.07 8.10 0.17
N SER A 46 -3.91 8.63 -0.20
CA SER A 46 -2.89 7.91 -0.95
C SER A 46 -1.60 7.75 -0.15
N PHE A 47 -1.07 6.53 -0.09
CA PHE A 47 0.23 6.19 0.48
C PHE A 47 1.20 5.77 -0.61
N SER A 48 2.42 6.34 -0.59
CA SER A 48 3.43 6.08 -1.61
C SER A 48 4.35 4.92 -1.22
N VAL A 49 4.39 3.88 -2.04
CA VAL A 49 5.26 2.72 -1.87
C VAL A 49 6.51 2.90 -2.70
N TRP A 50 7.67 2.93 -2.05
CA TRP A 50 8.97 3.10 -2.70
C TRP A 50 9.60 1.75 -3.05
N SER A 51 10.25 1.66 -4.21
CA SER A 51 10.92 0.44 -4.67
C SER A 51 12.17 0.11 -3.82
N THR A 52 12.88 1.14 -3.37
CA THR A 52 14.10 1.06 -2.57
C THR A 52 13.98 1.80 -1.23
N PRO A 53 13.13 1.33 -0.29
CA PRO A 53 13.05 1.94 1.03
C PRO A 53 14.34 1.65 1.82
N LYS A 54 14.84 2.64 2.56
CA LYS A 54 16.02 2.49 3.44
C LYS A 54 15.83 1.33 4.44
N ASN A 55 14.60 1.13 4.91
CA ASN A 55 14.22 0.01 5.77
C ASN A 55 12.87 -0.58 5.30
N ALA A 56 12.92 -1.74 4.65
CA ALA A 56 11.75 -2.39 4.07
C ALA A 56 10.74 -2.87 5.13
N ASP A 57 11.22 -3.29 6.30
CA ASP A 57 10.36 -3.78 7.39
C ASP A 57 9.55 -2.64 8.00
N ASN A 58 10.21 -1.51 8.26
CA ASN A 58 9.53 -0.31 8.74
C ASN A 58 8.52 0.22 7.69
N HIS A 59 8.88 0.16 6.41
CA HIS A 59 7.97 0.59 5.34
C HIS A 59 6.74 -0.33 5.23
N ALA A 60 6.92 -1.64 5.39
CA ALA A 60 5.82 -2.60 5.48
C ALA A 60 4.88 -2.26 6.64
N LYS A 61 5.43 -2.02 7.84
CA LYS A 61 4.65 -1.59 9.02
C LYS A 61 3.90 -0.28 8.79
N GLN A 62 4.45 0.65 8.00
CA GLN A 62 3.75 1.88 7.65
C GLN A 62 2.54 1.60 6.74
N ILE A 63 2.65 0.66 5.80
CA ILE A 63 1.52 0.24 4.95
C ILE A 63 0.43 -0.40 5.81
N GLU A 64 0.80 -1.30 6.72
CA GLU A 64 -0.15 -1.94 7.65
C GLU A 64 -0.84 -0.91 8.55
N ARG A 65 -0.09 0.04 9.12
CA ARG A 65 -0.64 1.14 9.92
C ARG A 65 -1.54 2.06 9.11
N PHE A 66 -1.18 2.34 7.86
CA PHE A 66 -2.03 3.10 6.95
C PHE A 66 -3.35 2.35 6.75
N ALA A 67 -3.30 1.05 6.44
CA ALA A 67 -4.49 0.23 6.29
C ALA A 67 -5.37 0.22 7.55
N ALA A 68 -4.77 0.03 8.72
CA ALA A 68 -5.47 0.04 10.01
C ALA A 68 -6.06 1.41 10.37
N LYS A 69 -5.36 2.50 10.05
CA LYS A 69 -5.89 3.87 10.25
C LYS A 69 -7.04 4.19 9.30
N HIS A 70 -7.01 3.58 8.12
CA HIS A 70 -8.06 3.65 7.10
C HIS A 70 -9.02 2.46 7.18
N GLU A 71 -9.04 1.78 8.32
CA GLU A 71 -10.18 0.98 8.72
C GLU A 71 -11.25 1.97 9.18
N HIS A 72 -11.96 2.52 8.19
CA HIS A 72 -13.12 3.36 8.40
C HIS A 72 -14.16 2.49 9.11
N MET A 73 -14.09 2.45 10.43
CA MET A 73 -15.15 1.95 11.27
C MET A 73 -16.34 2.85 10.93
N GLU A 74 -17.39 2.28 10.34
CA GLU A 74 -18.57 3.05 9.97
C GLU A 74 -19.04 3.85 11.19
N GLY A 75 -18.93 5.17 11.09
CA GLY A 75 -19.29 6.10 12.14
C GLY A 75 -18.11 6.93 12.63
N GLU A 76 -17.90 8.09 12.01
CA GLU A 76 -18.25 9.35 12.68
C GLU A 76 -18.93 10.27 11.66
N ALA A 77 -20.11 10.74 12.05
CA ALA A 77 -21.08 11.54 11.31
C ALA A 77 -20.80 13.04 11.42
#